data_AF-A0A8T4MHA4-F1
#
_entry.id   AF-A0A8T4MHA4-F1
#
_cell.length_a   1.000
_cell.length_b   1.000
_cell.length_c   1.000
_cell.angle_alpha   90.00
_cell.angle_beta   90.00
_cell.angle_gamma   90.00
#
_symmetry.space_group_name_H-M   'P 1'
#
loop_
_entity.id
_entity.type
_entity.pdbx_description
1 polymer ?
#
loop_
_entity_poly.entity_id
_entity_poly.type
_entity_poly.pdbx_seq_one_letter_code
_entity_poly.pdbx_strand_id
1 'polypeptide(L)'
;MKKKKWVQDVMSDSTSPPEGIFAKDAETIAKVMARKDVSPKGIGSAVRMVQYFINRGGKGLSVGRKKELEKAKKLLQKKMKKYGEK
;
A
#
# COMPACT_ATOMS: atom_id res chain seq x y z
N MET A 1 39.31 10.41 -11.24
CA MET A 1 37.92 10.90 -11.38
C MET A 1 37.00 10.04 -10.52
N LYS A 2 36.29 10.61 -9.53
CA LYS A 2 35.27 9.87 -8.76
C LYS A 2 34.11 9.53 -9.69
N LYS A 3 33.86 8.24 -9.93
CA LYS A 3 32.71 7.77 -10.73
C LYS A 3 31.42 8.26 -10.05
N LYS A 4 30.72 9.22 -10.66
CA LYS A 4 29.39 9.64 -10.18
C LYS A 4 28.46 8.43 -10.26
N LYS A 5 28.05 7.91 -9.10
CA LYS A 5 27.15 6.76 -9.01
C LYS A 5 25.72 7.27 -9.22
N TRP A 6 25.27 7.33 -10.48
CA TRP A 6 23.94 7.81 -10.89
C TRP A 6 22.78 7.23 -10.04
N VAL A 7 22.94 5.99 -9.55
CA VAL A 7 21.95 5.29 -8.72
C VAL A 7 21.73 5.93 -7.34
N GLN A 8 22.70 6.68 -6.79
CA GLN A 8 22.59 7.26 -5.43
C GLN A 8 21.57 8.40 -5.35
N ASP A 9 21.29 9.07 -6.46
CA ASP A 9 20.35 10.20 -6.51
C ASP A 9 18.90 9.76 -6.85
N VAL A 10 18.69 8.46 -7.16
CA VAL A 10 17.37 7.93 -7.46
C VAL A 10 16.61 7.65 -6.17
N MET A 11 15.95 8.69 -5.65
CA MET A 11 14.93 8.53 -4.61
C MET A 11 13.67 7.94 -5.25
N SER A 12 13.34 6.69 -4.93
CA SER A 12 12.11 6.08 -5.43
C SER A 12 10.92 6.52 -4.59
N ASP A 13 9.94 7.20 -5.21
CA ASP A 13 8.64 7.45 -4.60
C ASP A 13 7.91 6.11 -4.41
N SER A 14 8.13 5.50 -3.25
CA SER A 14 7.62 4.19 -2.90
C SER A 14 6.58 4.31 -1.80
N THR A 15 5.52 3.50 -1.92
CA THR A 15 4.54 3.35 -0.84
C THR A 15 5.27 2.87 0.41
N SER A 16 5.12 3.59 1.51
CA SER A 16 5.82 3.36 2.79
C SER A 16 4.80 3.14 3.91
N PRO A 17 4.23 1.93 4.04
CA PRO A 17 3.24 1.63 5.07
C PRO A 17 3.89 1.72 6.47
N PRO A 18 3.24 2.36 7.45
CA PRO A 18 3.71 2.33 8.83
C PRO A 18 3.80 0.90 9.36
N GLU A 19 4.73 0.67 10.29
CA GLU A 19 4.90 -0.65 10.90
C GLU A 19 3.60 -1.15 11.54
N GLY A 20 3.30 -2.44 11.38
CA GLY A 20 2.13 -3.07 11.95
C GLY A 20 0.79 -2.67 11.30
N ILE A 21 0.77 -1.80 10.29
CA ILE A 21 -0.49 -1.35 9.68
C ILE A 21 -1.33 -2.52 9.15
N PHE A 22 -0.69 -3.53 8.54
CA PHE A 22 -1.40 -4.69 8.00
C PHE A 22 -1.96 -5.65 9.05
N ALA A 23 -1.68 -5.43 10.33
CA ALA A 23 -2.32 -6.15 11.44
C ALA A 23 -3.60 -5.45 11.94
N LYS A 24 -3.84 -4.19 11.57
CA LYS A 24 -5.02 -3.42 11.98
C LYS A 24 -6.29 -3.85 11.21
N ASP A 25 -7.44 -3.29 11.55
CA ASP A 25 -8.69 -3.52 10.82
C ASP A 25 -8.65 -2.91 9.41
N ALA A 26 -9.59 -3.35 8.56
CA ALA A 26 -9.67 -2.97 7.17
C ALA A 26 -9.86 -1.47 6.93
N GLU A 27 -10.60 -0.79 7.80
CA GLU A 27 -10.88 0.64 7.67
C GLU A 27 -9.65 1.47 8.00
N THR A 28 -8.96 1.11 9.08
CA THR A 28 -7.68 1.71 9.46
C THR A 28 -6.64 1.55 8.35
N ILE A 29 -6.50 0.33 7.80
CA ILE A 29 -5.60 0.07 6.68
C ILE A 29 -5.97 0.95 5.49
N ALA A 30 -7.23 0.97 5.07
CA ALA A 30 -7.66 1.74 3.91
C ALA A 30 -7.51 3.25 4.11
N LYS A 31 -7.73 3.76 5.33
CA LYS A 31 -7.57 5.18 5.67
C LYS A 31 -6.10 5.59 5.61
N VAL A 32 -5.21 4.84 6.26
CA VAL A 32 -3.77 5.15 6.31
C VAL A 32 -3.14 5.00 4.94
N MET A 33 -3.41 3.89 4.25
CA MET A 33 -2.81 3.61 2.95
C MET A 33 -3.27 4.58 1.85
N ALA A 34 -4.44 5.21 1.99
CA ALA A 34 -4.93 6.22 1.03
C ALA A 34 -4.26 7.59 1.18
N ARG A 35 -3.48 7.84 2.24
CA ARG A 35 -2.80 9.14 2.42
C ARG A 35 -1.64 9.29 1.44
N LYS A 36 -1.41 10.50 0.93
CA LYS A 36 -0.36 10.80 -0.06
C LYS A 36 1.05 10.66 0.49
N ASP A 37 1.24 10.89 1.79
CA ASP A 37 2.52 10.67 2.48
C ASP A 37 2.86 9.19 2.65
N VAL A 38 1.84 8.32 2.70
CA VAL A 38 2.03 6.85 2.76
C VAL A 38 2.10 6.24 1.37
N SER A 39 1.27 6.71 0.44
CA SER A 39 1.20 6.27 -0.95
C SER A 39 1.37 7.46 -1.91
N PRO A 40 2.62 7.90 -2.18
CA PRO A 40 2.87 9.08 -3.01
C PRO A 40 2.28 8.99 -4.42
N LYS A 41 2.23 7.77 -4.97
CA LYS A 41 1.64 7.43 -6.27
C LYS A 41 0.12 7.23 -6.25
N GLY A 42 -0.52 7.57 -5.14
CA GLY A 42 -1.97 7.55 -4.97
C GLY A 42 -2.57 6.18 -4.61
N ILE A 43 -3.89 6.11 -4.65
CA ILE A 43 -4.66 4.95 -4.16
C ILE A 43 -4.35 3.68 -4.97
N GLY A 44 -4.00 3.81 -6.26
CA GLY A 44 -3.59 2.67 -7.07
C GLY A 44 -2.33 1.97 -6.53
N SER A 45 -1.34 2.72 -6.04
CA SER A 45 -0.15 2.13 -5.42
C SER A 45 -0.45 1.51 -4.06
N ALA A 46 -1.39 2.09 -3.31
CA ALA A 46 -1.91 1.53 -2.06
C ALA A 46 -2.55 0.14 -2.28
N VAL A 47 -3.42 0.02 -3.29
CA VAL A 47 -4.07 -1.25 -3.66
C VAL A 47 -3.03 -2.32 -4.02
N ARG A 48 -2.03 -1.96 -4.84
CA ARG A 48 -0.95 -2.90 -5.20
C ARG A 48 -0.14 -3.34 -3.99
N MET A 49 0.13 -2.43 -3.04
CA MET A 49 0.86 -2.78 -1.82
C MET A 49 0.08 -3.76 -0.94
N VAL A 50 -1.23 -3.53 -0.73
CA VAL A 50 -2.08 -4.47 0.02
C VAL A 50 -2.09 -5.84 -0.67
N GLN A 51 -2.23 -5.88 -2.00
CA GLN A 51 -2.19 -7.13 -2.76
C GLN A 51 -0.83 -7.84 -2.66
N TYR A 52 0.28 -7.08 -2.73
CA TYR A 52 1.62 -7.60 -2.53
C TYR A 52 1.78 -8.23 -1.14
N PHE A 53 1.26 -7.57 -0.10
CA PHE A 53 1.30 -8.12 1.26
C PHE A 53 0.50 -9.42 1.36
N ILE A 54 -0.71 -9.49 0.79
CA ILE A 54 -1.53 -10.73 0.76
C ILE A 54 -0.77 -11.88 0.08
N ASN A 55 -0.10 -11.60 -1.04
CA ASN A 55 0.51 -12.64 -1.88
C ASN A 55 1.93 -13.04 -1.44
N ARG A 56 2.71 -12.09 -0.93
CA ARG A 56 4.16 -12.28 -0.67
C ARG A 56 4.58 -11.87 0.73
N GLY A 57 4.14 -10.71 1.21
CA GLY A 57 4.53 -10.19 2.54
C GLY A 57 3.89 -10.92 3.72
N GLY A 58 2.81 -11.64 3.49
CA GLY A 58 1.98 -12.30 4.50
C GLY A 58 2.05 -13.82 4.42
N LYS A 59 3.26 -14.39 4.38
CA LYS A 59 3.43 -15.85 4.47
C LYS A 59 2.82 -16.34 5.80
N GLY A 60 1.90 -17.30 5.73
CA GLY A 60 1.22 -17.86 6.91
C GLY A 60 0.03 -17.06 7.45
N LEU A 61 -0.50 -16.07 6.71
CA LEU A 61 -1.71 -15.36 7.13
C LEU A 61 -2.90 -16.32 7.31
N SER A 62 -3.57 -16.22 8.45
CA SER A 62 -4.83 -16.92 8.69
C SER A 62 -5.90 -16.50 7.68
N VAL A 63 -6.91 -17.35 7.47
CA VAL A 63 -8.03 -17.05 6.56
C VAL A 63 -8.75 -15.76 6.98
N GLY A 64 -8.92 -15.54 8.29
CA GLY A 64 -9.52 -14.30 8.81
C GLY A 64 -8.69 -13.07 8.47
N ARG A 65 -7.37 -13.14 8.66
CA ARG A 65 -6.47 -12.02 8.34
C ARG A 65 -6.42 -11.72 6.83
N LYS A 66 -6.45 -12.76 5.98
CA LYS A 66 -6.58 -12.59 4.52
C LYS A 66 -7.89 -11.90 4.15
N LYS A 67 -9.01 -12.31 4.74
CA LYS A 67 -10.33 -11.66 4.52
C LYS A 67 -10.31 -10.18 4.93
N GLU A 68 -9.66 -9.85 6.04
CA GLU A 68 -9.56 -8.46 6.50
C GLU A 68 -8.74 -7.59 5.53
N LEU A 69 -7.61 -8.10 5.04
CA LEU A 69 -6.79 -7.41 4.03
C LEU A 69 -7.52 -7.27 2.69
N GLU A 70 -8.29 -8.28 2.28
CA GLU A 70 -9.15 -8.22 1.09
C GLU A 70 -10.26 -7.18 1.24
N LYS A 71 -10.85 -7.05 2.45
CA LYS A 71 -11.81 -5.99 2.76
C LYS A 71 -11.15 -4.60 2.64
N ALA A 72 -9.93 -4.43 3.16
CA ALA A 72 -9.16 -3.19 3.03
C ALA A 72 -8.90 -2.85 1.55
N LYS A 73 -8.49 -3.83 0.76
CA LYS A 73 -8.28 -3.70 -0.69
C LYS A 73 -9.54 -3.20 -1.40
N LYS A 74 -10.71 -3.79 -1.09
CA LYS A 74 -12.01 -3.36 -1.64
C LYS A 74 -12.35 -1.91 -1.25
N LEU A 75 -12.10 -1.51 0.00
CA LEU A 75 -12.32 -0.13 0.45
C LEU A 75 -11.43 0.87 -0.32
N LEU A 76 -10.17 0.53 -0.54
CA LEU A 76 -9.27 1.33 -1.37
C LEU A 76 -9.75 1.42 -2.82
N GLN A 77 -10.20 0.31 -3.42
CA GLN A 77 -10.76 0.31 -4.77
C GLN A 77 -12.02 1.17 -4.88
N LYS A 78 -12.92 1.11 -3.89
CA LYS A 78 -14.10 1.98 -3.83
C LYS A 78 -13.72 3.46 -3.76
N LYS A 79 -12.73 3.81 -2.93
CA LYS A 79 -12.18 5.17 -2.87
C LYS A 79 -11.58 5.56 -4.23
N MET A 80 -10.78 4.70 -4.85
CA MET A 80 -10.17 4.95 -6.16
C MET A 80 -11.22 5.26 -7.24
N LYS A 81 -12.33 4.52 -7.28
CA LYS A 81 -13.45 4.82 -8.19
C LYS A 81 -14.05 6.20 -7.90
N LYS A 82 -14.37 6.48 -6.64
CA LYS A 82 -14.95 7.77 -6.21
C LYS A 82 -14.06 8.99 -6.52
N TYR A 83 -12.73 8.83 -6.47
CA TYR A 83 -11.78 9.92 -6.73
C TYR A 83 -11.22 9.94 -8.16
N GLY A 84 -11.44 8.88 -8.94
CA GLY A 84 -11.01 8.75 -10.34
C GLY A 84 -12.08 9.11 -11.37
N GLU A 85 -13.29 9.49 -10.93
CA GLU A 85 -14.38 10.05 -11.76
C GLU A 85 -14.27 11.57 -11.94
N LYS A 86 -13.04 12.11 -11.96
CA LYS A 86 -12.78 13.52 -12.30
C LYS A 86 -11.86 13.60 -13.50
#